data_AF-A0A3M8CGP1-F1
#
_entry.id   AF-A0A3M8CGP1-F1
#
_cell.length_a   1.000
_cell.length_b   1.000
_cell.length_c   1.000
_cell.angle_alpha   90.00
_cell.angle_beta   90.00
_cell.angle_gamma   90.00
#
_symmetry.space_group_name_H-M   'P 1'
#
loop_
_entity.id
_entity.type
_entity.pdbx_description
1 polymer ?
#
loop_
_entity_poly.entity_id
_entity_poly.type
_entity_poly.pdbx_seq_one_letter_code
_entity_poly.pdbx_strand_id
1 'polypeptide(L)'
;MKCALGLFGTSVQAHPGRTDSNGGHTCRTNCEKWGLSYGQYHYHNNGSTSSGSTQSKGAPDAPTNKTVTEQVVQKKVIVAVDQAPVRYSPNEASQVAATLWYGYGVSDLSGATDGYVNIDQGYLAKTLLVEYVVSKPSTVTIATDKGYFFSIPDSTSKARGSANKGTIVHVVGEANGFYYGSTVDGNGDVLVGFVSKSVVK
;
A
#
# COMPACT_ATOMS: atom_id res chain seq x y z
N MET A 1 35.58 40.07 -19.53
CA MET A 1 34.25 40.07 -18.88
C MET A 1 33.57 38.75 -19.22
N LYS A 2 33.52 37.77 -18.32
CA LYS A 2 32.38 37.45 -17.42
C LYS A 2 31.04 37.31 -18.16
N CYS A 3 30.60 36.07 -18.40
CA CYS A 3 29.51 35.47 -17.62
C CYS A 3 29.38 33.98 -17.96
N ALA A 4 29.52 33.16 -16.92
CA ALA A 4 29.08 31.78 -16.89
C ALA A 4 27.55 31.72 -16.92
N LEU A 5 26.98 30.68 -17.53
CA LEU A 5 25.75 30.09 -17.02
C LEU A 5 25.72 28.62 -17.43
N GLY A 6 26.14 27.78 -16.48
CA GLY A 6 25.99 26.34 -16.55
C GLY A 6 24.49 26.00 -16.50
N LEU A 7 24.02 25.25 -17.49
CA LEU A 7 22.72 24.62 -17.46
C LEU A 7 22.89 23.26 -16.79
N PHE A 8 22.83 23.23 -15.46
CA PHE A 8 22.60 21.99 -14.74
C PHE A 8 21.19 21.52 -15.08
N GLY A 9 21.08 20.59 -16.02
CA GLY A 9 19.84 19.85 -16.24
C GLY A 9 19.51 19.13 -14.94
N THR A 10 18.54 19.65 -14.19
CA THR A 10 17.93 18.91 -13.10
C THR A 10 17.29 17.68 -13.74
N SER A 11 17.91 16.53 -13.59
CA SER A 11 17.31 15.24 -13.88
C SER A 11 16.05 15.14 -13.02
N VAL A 12 14.90 15.48 -13.62
CA VAL A 12 13.60 15.10 -13.08
C VAL A 12 13.57 13.59 -13.20
N GLN A 13 13.98 12.93 -12.12
CA GLN A 13 14.05 11.50 -12.04
C GLN A 13 12.61 11.00 -11.92
N ALA A 14 11.90 10.95 -13.05
CA ALA A 14 10.54 10.44 -13.13
C ALA A 14 10.55 9.01 -12.56
N HIS A 15 9.78 8.82 -11.50
CA HIS A 15 9.79 7.57 -10.75
C HIS A 15 9.21 6.46 -11.64
N PRO A 16 9.76 5.23 -11.61
CA PRO A 16 9.19 4.09 -12.30
C PRO A 16 7.87 3.69 -11.62
N GLY A 17 6.79 4.33 -12.02
CA GLY A 17 5.44 4.10 -11.52
C GLY A 17 4.53 5.15 -12.14
N ARG A 18 3.71 4.75 -13.12
CA ARG A 18 2.68 5.66 -13.64
C ARG A 18 1.74 6.01 -12.49
N THR A 19 1.45 7.30 -12.34
CA THR A 19 0.35 7.77 -11.51
C THR A 19 -0.95 7.15 -12.03
N ASP A 20 -1.72 6.55 -11.13
CA ASP A 20 -3.03 6.00 -11.45
C ASP A 20 -4.10 7.10 -11.56
N SER A 21 -5.32 6.69 -11.87
CA SER A 21 -6.47 7.59 -12.04
C SER A 21 -6.86 8.36 -10.77
N ASN A 22 -6.40 7.93 -9.58
CA ASN A 22 -6.64 8.63 -8.31
C ASN A 22 -5.54 9.67 -8.00
N GLY A 23 -4.59 9.88 -8.91
CA GLY A 23 -3.53 10.86 -8.72
C GLY A 23 -2.40 10.37 -7.81
N GLY A 24 -2.30 9.07 -7.53
CA GLY A 24 -1.20 8.49 -6.76
C GLY A 24 -0.55 7.28 -7.42
N HIS A 25 0.39 6.62 -6.73
CA HIS A 25 1.00 5.38 -7.20
C HIS A 25 1.45 4.52 -6.02
N THR A 26 1.48 3.19 -6.19
CA THR A 26 2.12 2.29 -5.22
C THR A 26 3.61 2.12 -5.58
N CYS A 27 4.51 2.49 -4.67
CA CYS A 27 5.94 2.32 -4.86
C CYS A 27 6.31 0.83 -4.85
N ARG A 28 6.90 0.36 -5.96
CA ARG A 28 7.23 -1.07 -6.17
C ARG A 28 8.62 -1.29 -6.75
N THR A 29 9.35 -0.23 -7.02
CA THR A 29 10.70 -0.31 -7.59
C THR A 29 11.54 0.84 -7.05
N ASN A 30 12.73 0.53 -6.52
CA ASN A 30 13.69 1.50 -5.98
C ASN A 30 13.11 2.42 -4.89
N CYS A 31 12.21 1.90 -4.05
CA CYS A 31 11.56 2.69 -2.99
C CYS A 31 12.57 3.19 -1.95
N GLU A 32 13.54 2.36 -1.57
CA GLU A 32 14.54 2.76 -0.55
C GLU A 32 15.41 3.93 -1.03
N LYS A 33 15.64 4.07 -2.35
CA LYS A 33 16.40 5.18 -2.94
C LYS A 33 15.75 6.55 -2.66
N TRP A 34 14.47 6.54 -2.37
CA TRP A 34 13.67 7.74 -2.11
C TRP A 34 13.21 7.85 -0.65
N GLY A 35 13.73 6.98 0.24
CA GLY A 35 13.32 6.93 1.64
C GLY A 35 11.89 6.42 1.84
N LEU A 36 11.35 5.66 0.88
CA LEU A 36 10.00 5.10 0.91
C LEU A 36 10.06 3.58 1.10
N SER A 37 9.04 2.99 1.73
CA SER A 37 8.97 1.52 1.87
C SER A 37 8.28 0.88 0.66
N TYR A 38 8.69 -0.34 0.32
CA TYR A 38 8.05 -1.14 -0.72
C TYR A 38 6.56 -1.36 -0.41
N GLY A 39 5.70 -1.16 -1.41
CA GLY A 39 4.26 -1.35 -1.30
C GLY A 39 3.48 -0.16 -0.72
N GLN A 40 4.14 0.95 -0.37
CA GLN A 40 3.45 2.17 0.06
C GLN A 40 2.80 2.91 -1.11
N TYR A 41 1.66 3.56 -0.85
CA TYR A 41 0.92 4.35 -1.84
C TYR A 41 1.14 5.85 -1.60
N HIS A 42 1.44 6.61 -2.65
CA HIS A 42 1.80 8.03 -2.57
C HIS A 42 1.01 8.87 -3.57
N TYR A 43 0.45 9.99 -3.13
CA TYR A 43 -0.28 10.94 -4.00
C TYR A 43 0.64 12.03 -4.56
N HIS A 44 0.40 12.42 -5.82
CA HIS A 44 1.04 13.53 -6.50
C HIS A 44 0.07 14.73 -6.54
N ASN A 45 0.19 15.65 -5.59
CA ASN A 45 -0.51 16.93 -5.68
C ASN A 45 0.28 17.89 -6.59
N ASN A 46 0.07 17.81 -7.91
CA ASN A 46 0.61 18.78 -8.86
C ASN A 46 -0.26 20.04 -8.84
N GLY A 47 0.21 21.10 -8.19
CA GLY A 47 -0.42 22.42 -8.24
C GLY A 47 -0.35 23.09 -9.62
N SER A 48 -1.37 23.87 -9.95
CA SER A 48 -1.28 25.09 -10.78
C SER A 48 -2.46 26.04 -10.54
N THR A 49 -2.11 27.21 -9.97
CA THR A 49 -2.67 28.59 -10.12
C THR A 49 -4.14 28.88 -9.77
N SER A 50 -4.48 29.89 -8.97
CA SER A 50 -4.15 31.32 -9.19
C SER A 50 -4.36 32.20 -7.96
N SER A 51 -3.62 33.30 -7.92
CA SER A 51 -3.63 34.40 -6.96
C SER A 51 -5.01 34.96 -6.63
N GLY A 52 -5.24 35.22 -5.34
CA GLY A 52 -6.37 35.99 -4.82
C GLY A 52 -6.06 36.47 -3.41
N SER A 53 -5.19 37.47 -3.31
CA SER A 53 -4.91 38.18 -2.06
C SER A 53 -6.16 38.94 -1.61
N THR A 54 -6.76 38.52 -0.49
CA THR A 54 -7.49 39.43 0.39
C THR A 54 -7.09 39.15 1.83
N GLN A 55 -6.33 40.09 2.36
CA GLN A 55 -5.97 40.29 3.74
C GLN A 55 -7.22 40.70 4.54
N SER A 56 -7.54 39.97 5.61
CA SER A 56 -8.35 40.50 6.70
C SER A 56 -7.84 39.99 8.04
N LYS A 57 -7.54 40.96 8.89
CA LYS A 57 -6.97 40.86 10.23
C LYS A 57 -7.96 40.23 11.23
N GLY A 58 -7.43 39.42 12.15
CA GLY A 58 -7.55 39.65 13.59
C GLY A 58 -8.79 39.14 14.37
N ALA A 59 -8.50 38.14 15.21
CA ALA A 59 -9.01 37.87 16.57
C ALA A 59 -10.38 37.14 16.76
N PRO A 60 -10.64 36.49 17.93
CA PRO A 60 -9.76 35.87 18.93
C PRO A 60 -10.12 34.39 19.25
N ASP A 61 -9.24 33.73 20.03
CA ASP A 61 -9.43 32.41 20.64
C ASP A 61 -10.72 32.25 21.46
N ALA A 62 -11.46 31.15 21.24
CA ALA A 62 -12.25 30.42 22.24
C ALA A 62 -12.79 29.09 21.65
N PRO A 63 -13.17 28.12 22.48
CA PRO A 63 -12.34 27.17 23.19
C PRO A 63 -12.33 25.78 22.52
N THR A 64 -11.33 25.00 22.89
CA THR A 64 -11.12 23.58 22.57
C THR A 64 -12.37 22.73 22.78
N ASN A 65 -13.15 22.50 21.71
CA ASN A 65 -14.00 21.33 21.65
C ASN A 65 -13.08 20.16 21.27
N LYS A 66 -12.85 19.26 22.22
CA LYS A 66 -12.16 17.99 21.97
C LYS A 66 -13.04 17.16 21.06
N THR A 67 -12.92 17.39 19.76
CA THR A 67 -13.41 16.47 18.75
C THR A 67 -12.57 15.22 18.91
N VAL A 68 -13.16 14.20 19.52
CA VAL A 68 -12.68 12.83 19.41
C VAL A 68 -12.61 12.57 17.91
N THR A 69 -11.40 12.63 17.36
CA THR A 69 -11.10 12.21 16.00
C THR A 69 -11.49 10.75 15.90
N GLU A 70 -12.69 10.49 15.39
CA GLU A 70 -13.04 9.22 14.79
C GLU A 70 -11.99 8.98 13.71
N GLN A 71 -11.04 8.08 14.01
CA GLN A 71 -10.02 7.71 13.06
C GLN A 71 -10.76 7.08 11.88
N VAL A 72 -10.79 7.77 10.75
CA VAL A 72 -11.37 7.27 9.50
C VAL A 72 -10.69 5.95 9.19
N VAL A 73 -11.36 4.84 9.45
CA VAL A 73 -10.85 3.48 9.25
C VAL A 73 -10.76 3.24 7.74
N GLN A 74 -9.61 3.54 7.14
CA GLN A 74 -9.38 3.31 5.73
C GLN A 74 -9.15 1.82 5.50
N LYS A 75 -10.08 1.16 4.82
CA LYS A 75 -9.96 -0.25 4.42
C LYS A 75 -9.27 -0.35 3.07
N LYS A 76 -8.41 -1.35 2.91
CA LYS A 76 -7.73 -1.65 1.65
C LYS A 76 -7.86 -3.13 1.32
N VAL A 77 -8.21 -3.41 0.06
CA VAL A 77 -8.31 -4.76 -0.48
C VAL A 77 -7.07 -5.03 -1.33
N ILE A 78 -6.48 -6.22 -1.16
CA ILE A 78 -5.33 -6.67 -1.93
C ILE A 78 -5.54 -8.09 -2.46
N VAL A 79 -4.75 -8.43 -3.49
CA VAL A 79 -4.60 -9.81 -3.97
C VAL A 79 -3.87 -10.66 -2.92
N ALA A 80 -4.46 -11.80 -2.57
CA ALA A 80 -3.98 -12.72 -1.53
C ALA A 80 -3.29 -13.99 -2.08
N VAL A 81 -3.11 -14.10 -3.39
CA VAL A 81 -2.42 -15.23 -4.06
C VAL A 81 -1.24 -14.73 -4.88
N ASP A 82 -0.31 -15.62 -5.23
CA ASP A 82 0.89 -15.22 -5.98
C ASP A 82 0.59 -14.79 -7.41
N GLN A 83 -0.41 -15.42 -8.03
CA GLN A 83 -0.82 -15.19 -9.42
C GLN A 83 -2.35 -15.25 -9.47
N ALA A 84 -3.00 -14.09 -9.42
CA ALA A 84 -4.45 -13.98 -9.48
C ALA A 84 -4.91 -13.72 -10.92
N PRO A 85 -5.69 -14.64 -11.53
CA PRO A 85 -6.19 -14.44 -12.88
C PRO A 85 -7.26 -13.35 -12.92
N VAL A 86 -7.01 -12.30 -13.69
CA VAL A 86 -8.01 -11.33 -14.11
C VAL A 86 -8.68 -11.86 -15.37
N ARG A 87 -10.00 -11.87 -15.40
CA ARG A 87 -10.80 -12.52 -16.45
C ARG A 87 -11.56 -11.49 -17.28
N TYR A 88 -11.77 -11.76 -18.56
CA TYR A 88 -12.59 -10.88 -19.42
C TYR A 88 -14.07 -10.85 -19.00
N SER A 89 -14.57 -11.92 -18.40
CA SER A 89 -15.93 -12.05 -17.90
C SER A 89 -15.94 -12.64 -16.48
N PRO A 90 -16.96 -12.36 -15.64
CA PRO A 90 -17.06 -12.81 -14.25
C PRO A 90 -17.48 -14.29 -14.16
N ASN A 91 -16.67 -15.18 -14.72
CA ASN A 91 -16.86 -16.63 -14.64
C ASN A 91 -15.51 -17.36 -14.71
N GLU A 92 -15.37 -18.47 -13.99
CA GLU A 92 -14.12 -19.23 -13.91
C GLU A 92 -13.64 -19.83 -15.23
N ALA A 93 -14.54 -20.03 -16.20
CA ALA A 93 -14.19 -20.57 -17.52
C ALA A 93 -13.65 -19.49 -18.48
N SER A 94 -13.78 -18.20 -18.14
CA SER A 94 -13.36 -17.10 -19.00
C SER A 94 -11.85 -17.12 -19.20
N GLN A 95 -11.42 -16.69 -20.38
CA GLN A 95 -10.01 -16.48 -20.68
C GLN A 95 -9.40 -15.46 -19.71
N VAL A 96 -8.11 -15.66 -19.40
CA VAL A 96 -7.32 -14.77 -18.54
C VAL A 96 -6.87 -13.57 -19.36
N ALA A 97 -7.26 -12.38 -18.93
CA ALA A 97 -6.87 -11.11 -19.53
C ALA A 97 -5.51 -10.63 -19.01
N ALA A 98 -5.25 -10.81 -17.73
CA ALA A 98 -4.01 -10.44 -17.06
C ALA A 98 -3.80 -11.27 -15.79
N THR A 99 -2.61 -11.20 -15.21
CA THR A 99 -2.32 -11.80 -13.90
C THR A 99 -1.82 -10.73 -12.95
N LEU A 100 -2.42 -10.69 -11.75
CA LEU A 100 -2.01 -9.79 -10.67
C LEU A 100 -1.23 -10.56 -9.61
N TRP A 101 -0.21 -9.91 -9.05
CA TRP A 101 0.66 -10.49 -8.03
C TRP A 101 0.18 -10.13 -6.62
N TYR A 102 0.65 -10.89 -5.63
CA TYR A 102 0.27 -10.73 -4.22
C TYR A 102 0.49 -9.30 -3.69
N GLY A 103 -0.48 -8.74 -2.97
CA GLY A 103 -0.35 -7.38 -2.43
C GLY A 103 -0.69 -6.28 -3.44
N TYR A 104 -1.06 -6.63 -4.67
CA TYR A 104 -1.64 -5.67 -5.61
C TYR A 104 -2.94 -5.11 -5.02
N GLY A 105 -3.03 -3.78 -4.87
CA GLY A 105 -4.22 -3.10 -4.37
C GLY A 105 -5.36 -3.14 -5.38
N VAL A 106 -6.55 -3.49 -4.90
CA VAL A 106 -7.74 -3.66 -5.71
C VAL A 106 -8.78 -2.64 -5.28
N SER A 107 -9.33 -1.92 -6.26
CA SER A 107 -10.44 -0.97 -6.08
C SER A 107 -11.56 -1.41 -7.00
N ASP A 108 -12.74 -1.68 -6.43
CA ASP A 108 -13.91 -2.10 -7.20
C ASP A 108 -14.47 -0.91 -7.98
N LEU A 109 -14.43 -0.98 -9.32
CA LEU A 109 -14.87 0.09 -10.21
C LEU A 109 -16.37 0.04 -10.52
N SER A 110 -17.04 -1.09 -10.27
CA SER A 110 -18.47 -1.25 -10.49
C SER A 110 -19.10 -2.06 -9.37
N GLY A 111 -20.23 -1.59 -8.83
CA GLY A 111 -20.91 -2.28 -7.73
C GLY A 111 -21.18 -3.76 -8.00
N ALA A 112 -20.69 -4.60 -7.09
CA ALA A 112 -21.12 -5.97 -6.79
C ALA A 112 -21.63 -6.81 -7.98
N THR A 113 -20.69 -7.39 -8.75
CA THR A 113 -20.98 -8.68 -9.38
C THR A 113 -20.85 -9.78 -8.30
N ASP A 114 -21.77 -10.74 -8.27
CA ASP A 114 -21.70 -11.81 -7.27
C ASP A 114 -20.39 -12.59 -7.43
N GLY A 115 -19.65 -12.78 -6.33
CA GLY A 115 -18.34 -13.44 -6.34
C GLY A 115 -17.15 -12.71 -7.00
N TYR A 116 -17.35 -11.61 -7.75
CA TYR A 116 -16.28 -10.91 -8.48
C TYR A 116 -16.23 -9.41 -8.18
N VAL A 117 -15.02 -8.84 -8.23
CA VAL A 117 -14.80 -7.39 -8.31
C VAL A 117 -14.45 -7.02 -9.75
N ASN A 118 -14.89 -5.84 -10.17
CA ASN A 118 -14.54 -5.30 -11.47
C ASN A 118 -13.40 -4.29 -11.31
N ILE A 119 -12.36 -4.47 -12.12
CA ILE A 119 -11.20 -3.58 -12.20
C ILE A 119 -10.98 -3.18 -13.66
N ASP A 120 -10.14 -2.19 -13.89
CA ASP A 120 -9.84 -1.65 -15.24
C ASP A 120 -9.40 -2.76 -16.23
N GLN A 121 -8.76 -3.81 -15.71
CA GLN A 121 -8.24 -4.93 -16.49
C GLN A 121 -9.24 -6.10 -16.68
N GLY A 122 -10.41 -6.07 -16.04
CA GLY A 122 -11.41 -7.13 -16.10
C GLY A 122 -12.01 -7.52 -14.74
N TYR A 123 -12.34 -8.79 -14.56
CA TYR A 123 -13.00 -9.32 -13.36
C TYR A 123 -12.05 -10.19 -12.55
N LEU A 124 -12.09 -10.03 -11.24
CA LEU A 124 -11.24 -10.75 -10.30
C LEU A 124 -12.07 -11.39 -9.19
N ALA A 125 -11.83 -12.67 -8.89
CA ALA A 125 -12.64 -13.39 -7.90
C ALA A 125 -12.37 -12.87 -6.47
N LYS A 126 -13.44 -12.60 -5.71
CA LYS A 126 -13.37 -12.10 -4.32
C LYS A 126 -12.66 -13.08 -3.38
N THR A 127 -12.71 -14.37 -3.67
CA THR A 127 -12.03 -15.43 -2.90
C THR A 127 -10.50 -15.34 -2.96
N LEU A 128 -9.96 -14.61 -3.93
CA LEU A 128 -8.52 -14.37 -4.08
C LEU A 128 -8.07 -13.08 -3.39
N LEU A 129 -8.97 -12.39 -2.71
CA LEU A 129 -8.73 -11.08 -2.11
C LEU A 129 -8.76 -11.15 -0.59
N VAL A 130 -8.08 -10.19 0.02
CA VAL A 130 -8.12 -9.98 1.46
C VAL A 130 -8.16 -8.50 1.76
N GLU A 131 -8.94 -8.14 2.78
CA GLU A 131 -9.07 -6.77 3.27
C GLU A 131 -8.24 -6.60 4.55
N TYR A 132 -7.61 -5.43 4.70
CA TYR A 132 -7.04 -4.98 5.95
C TYR A 132 -7.35 -3.50 6.21
N VAL A 133 -7.26 -3.10 7.47
CA VAL A 133 -7.37 -1.70 7.87
C VAL A 133 -5.99 -1.06 7.78
N VAL A 134 -5.89 0.03 7.04
CA VAL A 134 -4.68 0.85 6.97
C VAL A 134 -4.46 1.48 8.33
N SER A 135 -3.25 1.31 8.86
CA SER A 135 -2.82 1.92 10.11
C SER A 135 -1.76 2.97 9.84
N LYS A 136 -1.47 3.82 10.83
CA LYS A 136 -0.31 4.71 10.75
C LYS A 136 0.95 3.85 10.56
N PRO A 137 1.80 4.15 9.56
CA PRO A 137 3.03 3.41 9.36
C PRO A 137 3.85 3.31 10.65
N SER A 138 4.27 2.10 10.99
CA SER A 138 5.02 1.82 12.21
C SER A 138 5.98 0.66 11.99
N THR A 139 6.79 0.36 13.00
CA THR A 139 7.74 -0.74 12.97
C THR A 139 7.53 -1.63 14.19
N VAL A 140 7.55 -2.94 13.97
CA VAL A 140 7.55 -3.97 15.03
C VAL A 140 8.73 -4.89 14.82
N THR A 141 9.15 -5.60 15.86
CA THR A 141 10.30 -6.51 15.79
C THR A 141 9.85 -7.94 16.03
N ILE A 142 10.34 -8.89 15.24
CA ILE A 142 10.09 -10.33 15.48
C ILE A 142 10.65 -10.71 16.86
N ALA A 143 9.79 -11.18 17.75
CA ALA A 143 10.12 -11.50 19.13
C ALA A 143 10.44 -13.00 19.35
N THR A 144 9.90 -13.86 18.50
CA THR A 144 10.14 -15.31 18.48
C THR A 144 11.33 -15.66 17.59
N ASP A 145 11.79 -16.91 17.63
CA ASP A 145 12.91 -17.37 16.78
C ASP A 145 12.61 -17.19 15.29
N LYS A 146 11.34 -17.43 14.89
CA LYS A 146 10.81 -17.15 13.56
C LYS A 146 9.45 -16.46 13.64
N GLY A 147 9.27 -15.45 12.79
CA GLY A 147 7.98 -14.84 12.49
C GLY A 147 7.56 -15.18 11.06
N TYR A 148 6.54 -16.01 10.90
CA TYR A 148 6.01 -16.40 9.59
C TYR A 148 5.12 -15.30 9.02
N PHE A 149 5.24 -15.08 7.71
CA PHE A 149 4.39 -14.20 6.93
C PHE A 149 3.38 -15.04 6.15
N PHE A 150 2.11 -14.72 6.31
CA PHE A 150 0.98 -15.44 5.74
C PHE A 150 0.31 -14.63 4.63
N SER A 151 -0.38 -15.32 3.73
CA SER A 151 -1.01 -14.67 2.58
C SER A 151 -2.30 -13.94 2.98
N ILE A 152 -3.02 -14.46 3.97
CA ILE A 152 -4.18 -13.83 4.62
C ILE A 152 -3.93 -13.78 6.14
N PRO A 153 -4.70 -13.01 6.94
CA PRO A 153 -4.51 -12.91 8.40
C PRO A 153 -5.05 -14.16 9.12
N ASP A 154 -4.44 -15.30 8.80
CA ASP A 154 -4.70 -16.62 9.36
C ASP A 154 -3.41 -17.43 9.31
N SER A 155 -2.99 -17.96 10.46
CA SER A 155 -1.77 -18.77 10.60
C SER A 155 -1.84 -20.13 9.92
N THR A 156 -3.03 -20.58 9.52
CA THR A 156 -3.24 -21.82 8.75
C THR A 156 -3.16 -21.58 7.25
N SER A 157 -3.13 -20.32 6.79
CA SER A 157 -3.06 -20.00 5.38
C SER A 157 -1.66 -20.21 4.79
N LYS A 158 -1.53 -20.06 3.47
CA LYS A 158 -0.26 -20.20 2.76
C LYS A 158 0.81 -19.28 3.36
N ALA A 159 1.83 -19.88 3.96
CA ALA A 159 3.05 -19.20 4.35
C ALA A 159 3.81 -18.69 3.11
N ARG A 160 4.21 -17.42 3.15
CA ARG A 160 4.98 -16.73 2.12
C ARG A 160 6.48 -16.73 2.43
N GLY A 161 6.84 -16.85 3.70
CA GLY A 161 8.22 -16.85 4.16
C GLY A 161 8.30 -16.66 5.67
N SER A 162 9.51 -16.48 6.18
CA SER A 162 9.75 -16.22 7.60
C SER A 162 10.92 -15.27 7.80
N ALA A 163 10.82 -14.43 8.82
CA ALA A 163 11.92 -13.60 9.29
C ALA A 163 12.44 -14.10 10.65
N ASN A 164 13.72 -13.90 10.91
CA ASN A 164 14.37 -14.32 12.16
C ASN A 164 14.06 -13.34 13.30
N LYS A 165 14.23 -13.80 14.54
CA LYS A 165 14.19 -12.94 15.73
C LYS A 165 15.02 -11.67 15.56
N GLY A 166 14.48 -10.54 16.01
CA GLY A 166 15.15 -9.24 15.91
C GLY A 166 14.96 -8.53 14.56
N THR A 167 14.38 -9.20 13.55
CA THR A 167 14.11 -8.55 12.27
C THR A 167 13.00 -7.51 12.42
N ILE A 168 13.19 -6.34 11.80
CA ILE A 168 12.23 -5.23 11.80
C ILE A 168 11.21 -5.45 10.69
N VAL A 169 9.94 -5.39 11.04
CA VAL A 169 8.81 -5.40 10.10
C VAL A 169 8.23 -4.01 9.99
N HIS A 170 8.15 -3.48 8.78
CA HIS A 170 7.48 -2.23 8.47
C HIS A 170 5.98 -2.49 8.29
N VAL A 171 5.19 -2.00 9.23
CA VAL A 171 3.73 -2.21 9.29
C VAL A 171 3.00 -1.07 8.62
N VAL A 172 2.02 -1.40 7.78
CA VAL A 172 1.16 -0.43 7.08
C VAL A 172 -0.33 -0.68 7.30
N GLY A 173 -0.68 -1.80 7.95
CA GLY A 173 -2.06 -2.13 8.26
C GLY A 173 -2.20 -3.32 9.18
N GLU A 174 -3.44 -3.64 9.51
CA GLU A 174 -3.78 -4.74 10.39
C GLU A 174 -5.13 -5.39 10.04
N ALA A 175 -5.24 -6.68 10.35
CA ALA A 175 -6.47 -7.44 10.20
C ALA A 175 -6.43 -8.66 11.13
N ASN A 176 -7.53 -8.97 11.83
CA ASN A 176 -7.75 -10.20 12.59
C ASN A 176 -6.59 -10.64 13.51
N GLY A 177 -5.93 -9.71 14.21
CA GLY A 177 -4.81 -10.04 15.09
C GLY A 177 -3.46 -10.23 14.37
N PHE A 178 -3.36 -9.81 13.11
CA PHE A 178 -2.15 -9.77 12.31
C PHE A 178 -1.83 -8.33 11.90
N TYR A 179 -0.54 -8.05 11.74
CA TYR A 179 -0.06 -6.87 11.01
C TYR A 179 0.18 -7.24 9.55
N TYR A 180 -0.24 -6.36 8.64
CA TYR A 180 0.18 -6.40 7.25
C TYR A 180 1.40 -5.48 7.07
N GLY A 181 2.47 -6.03 6.52
CA GLY A 181 3.72 -5.30 6.39
C GLY A 181 4.76 -6.02 5.54
N SER A 182 5.95 -5.44 5.53
CA SER A 182 7.09 -5.95 4.78
C SER A 182 8.36 -5.99 5.61
N THR A 183 9.24 -6.92 5.27
CA THR A 183 10.60 -7.04 5.82
C THR A 183 11.53 -7.57 4.74
N VAL A 184 12.82 -7.58 5.03
CA VAL A 184 13.82 -8.37 4.30
C VAL A 184 14.13 -9.62 5.12
N ASP A 185 14.23 -10.78 4.48
CA ASP A 185 14.60 -12.03 5.16
C ASP A 185 16.12 -12.21 5.30
N GLY A 186 16.55 -13.36 5.83
CA GLY A 186 17.97 -13.66 6.01
C GLY A 186 18.77 -13.80 4.71
N ASN A 187 18.11 -13.96 3.56
CA ASN A 187 18.74 -14.07 2.24
C ASN A 187 18.80 -12.72 1.51
N GLY A 188 18.18 -11.67 2.06
CA GLY A 188 18.05 -10.39 1.38
C GLY A 188 16.77 -10.26 0.55
N ASP A 189 15.88 -11.26 0.57
CA ASP A 189 14.64 -11.23 -0.19
C ASP A 189 13.55 -10.45 0.56
N VAL A 190 12.77 -9.65 -0.19
CA VAL A 190 11.65 -8.90 0.38
C VAL A 190 10.49 -9.85 0.67
N LEU A 191 10.10 -9.93 1.94
CA LEU A 191 8.89 -10.61 2.38
C LEU A 191 7.79 -9.59 2.63
N VAL A 192 6.63 -9.83 2.04
CA VAL A 192 5.40 -9.05 2.27
C VAL A 192 4.30 -10.02 2.67
N GLY A 193 3.55 -9.69 3.70
CA GLY A 193 2.40 -10.49 4.14
C GLY A 193 1.90 -10.15 5.53
N PHE A 194 1.08 -11.05 6.07
CA PHE A 194 0.49 -10.94 7.39
C PHE A 194 1.37 -11.65 8.43
N VAL A 195 1.80 -10.93 9.45
CA VAL A 195 2.53 -11.49 10.60
C VAL A 195 1.68 -11.39 11.85
N SER A 196 1.63 -12.47 12.65
CA SER A 196 0.80 -12.49 13.87
C SER A 196 1.29 -11.44 14.87
N LYS A 197 0.35 -10.71 15.49
CA LYS A 197 0.69 -9.77 16.57
C LYS A 197 1.31 -10.48 17.78
N SER A 198 1.05 -11.78 17.97
CA SER A 198 1.60 -12.57 19.07
C SER A 198 3.09 -12.90 18.92
N VAL A 199 3.66 -12.76 17.72
CA VAL A 199 5.08 -13.11 17.47
C VAL A 199 5.99 -11.88 17.34
N VAL A 200 5.45 -10.69 17.57
CA VAL A 200 6.16 -9.41 17.45
C VAL A 200 6.04 -8.56 18.71
N LYS A 201 6.94 -7.59 18.86
CA LYS A 201 6.94 -6.59 19.94
C LYS A 201 7.26 -5.19 19.42
#